data_AF-A0A972IKP0-F1
#
_entry.id   AF-A0A972IKP0-F1
#
_cell.length_a   1.000
_cell.length_b   1.000
_cell.length_c   1.000
_cell.angle_alpha   90.00
_cell.angle_beta   90.00
_cell.angle_gamma   90.00
#
_symmetry.space_group_name_H-M   'P 1'
#
loop_
_entity.id
_entity.type
_entity.pdbx_description
1 polymer ?
#
loop_
_entity_poly.entity_id
_entity_poly.type
_entity_poly.pdbx_seq_one_letter_code
_entity_poly.pdbx_strand_id
1 'polypeptide(L)'
;MDDEAGEMKESVFEDIIAKYPEVIEDALKLLGRQVNVEGKRIDLLLEDKHGQKLIIELKAGTIVRKDIAQIMDYEGYFVSRYDPTVRVMLVGYRVPRNLQRVFDHHGIEWKEIPPRRLESFLNEKGDKDLLRFVSEEVAENDTAEYGSEKEGTASPKSGSTKTRTTAQSAKDTRQRRVDFSRKEGKIVQTAYLMRSGYDAAQIAAKLNIPLNKIKLYVGFLKNNRHPSVVEFFRGSADSGR
;
A
#
# COMPACT_ATOMS: atom_id res chain seq x y z
N MET A 1 -7.41 -11.44 -33.09
CA MET A 1 -8.09 -11.43 -31.78
C MET A 1 -7.25 -12.35 -30.97
N ASP A 2 -6.26 -11.76 -30.31
CA ASP A 2 -5.21 -12.51 -29.64
C ASP A 2 -5.76 -12.83 -28.25
N ASP A 3 -6.37 -14.01 -28.14
CA ASP A 3 -6.64 -14.64 -26.86
C ASP A 3 -5.27 -15.05 -26.28
N GLU A 4 -4.64 -14.16 -25.52
CA GLU A 4 -3.59 -14.56 -24.58
C GLU A 4 -4.24 -15.44 -23.51
N ALA A 5 -4.18 -16.76 -23.75
CA ALA A 5 -4.44 -17.77 -22.74
C ALA A 5 -3.32 -17.67 -21.69
N GLY A 6 -3.72 -17.34 -20.46
CA GLY A 6 -2.91 -17.63 -19.27
C GLY A 6 -2.55 -16.46 -18.33
N GLU A 7 -3.38 -15.42 -18.26
CA GLU A 7 -3.30 -14.46 -17.15
C GLU A 7 -4.72 -14.15 -16.63
N MET A 8 -4.96 -14.36 -15.34
CA MET A 8 -6.22 -14.00 -14.70
C MET A 8 -6.45 -12.51 -14.89
N LYS A 9 -7.57 -12.17 -15.54
CA LYS A 9 -7.96 -10.79 -15.78
C LYS A 9 -8.07 -10.01 -14.48
N GLU A 10 -7.59 -8.77 -14.48
CA GLU A 10 -7.70 -7.83 -13.35
C GLU A 10 -9.16 -7.67 -12.86
N SER A 11 -10.14 -7.82 -13.75
CA SER A 11 -11.57 -7.83 -13.39
C SER A 11 -11.96 -8.98 -12.45
N VAL A 12 -11.38 -10.18 -12.63
CA VAL A 12 -11.63 -11.31 -11.73
C VAL A 12 -10.99 -11.04 -10.38
N PHE A 13 -9.79 -10.46 -10.37
CA PHE A 13 -9.14 -10.05 -9.13
C PHE A 13 -10.00 -9.00 -8.39
N GLU A 14 -10.54 -8.01 -9.11
CA GLU A 14 -11.51 -7.04 -8.58
C GLU A 14 -12.77 -7.71 -8.01
N ASP A 15 -13.35 -8.70 -8.72
CA ASP A 15 -14.52 -9.45 -8.25
C ASP A 15 -14.24 -10.19 -6.94
N ILE A 16 -13.07 -10.82 -6.81
CA ILE A 16 -12.65 -11.53 -5.60
C ILE A 16 -12.52 -10.55 -4.43
N ILE A 17 -11.80 -9.44 -4.62
CA ILE A 17 -11.58 -8.46 -3.55
C ILE A 17 -12.90 -7.77 -3.16
N ALA A 18 -13.75 -7.44 -4.12
CA ALA A 18 -15.05 -6.82 -3.86
C ALA A 18 -15.98 -7.75 -3.05
N LYS A 19 -15.94 -9.06 -3.32
CA LYS A 19 -16.75 -10.06 -2.61
C LYS A 19 -16.18 -10.41 -1.24
N TYR A 20 -14.86 -10.48 -1.12
CA TYR A 20 -14.15 -10.90 0.08
C TYR A 20 -13.06 -9.91 0.50
N PRO A 21 -13.41 -8.69 0.91
CA PRO A 21 -12.42 -7.67 1.26
C PRO A 21 -11.58 -8.06 2.49
N GLU A 22 -12.02 -9.01 3.31
CA GLU A 22 -11.26 -9.57 4.44
C GLU A 22 -9.96 -10.26 4.03
N VAL A 23 -9.79 -10.61 2.75
CA VAL A 23 -8.51 -11.11 2.25
C VAL A 23 -7.39 -10.07 2.35
N ILE A 24 -7.76 -8.77 2.34
CA ILE A 24 -6.85 -7.63 2.50
C ILE A 24 -6.74 -7.24 3.97
N GLU A 25 -7.89 -6.92 4.59
CA GLU A 25 -8.02 -6.40 5.95
C GLU A 25 -9.42 -6.68 6.52
N ASP A 26 -9.48 -7.04 7.80
CA ASP A 26 -10.73 -7.33 8.49
C ASP A 26 -11.67 -6.13 8.57
N ALA A 27 -12.98 -6.40 8.50
CA ALA A 27 -14.05 -5.42 8.67
C ALA A 27 -14.02 -4.25 7.65
N LEU A 28 -13.46 -4.49 6.47
CA LEU A 28 -13.63 -3.61 5.31
C LEU A 28 -15.06 -3.77 4.75
N LYS A 29 -15.70 -2.63 4.49
CA LYS A 29 -17.02 -2.54 3.84
C LYS A 29 -16.87 -1.94 2.45
N LEU A 30 -17.32 -2.65 1.42
CA LEU A 30 -17.36 -2.11 0.05
C LEU A 30 -18.37 -0.97 -0.04
N LEU A 31 -17.92 0.21 -0.50
CA LEU A 31 -18.77 1.36 -0.80
C LEU A 31 -19.10 1.46 -2.28
N GLY A 32 -18.18 1.05 -3.15
CA GLY A 32 -18.41 1.04 -4.59
C GLY A 32 -17.26 0.42 -5.38
N ARG A 33 -17.57 0.01 -6.60
CA ARG A 33 -16.63 -0.51 -7.59
C ARG A 33 -16.56 0.46 -8.77
N GLN A 34 -15.36 0.62 -9.34
CA GLN A 34 -15.14 1.37 -10.58
C GLN A 34 -15.74 2.78 -10.50
N VAL A 35 -15.65 3.40 -9.33
CA VAL A 35 -16.31 4.68 -9.03
C VAL A 35 -15.50 5.84 -9.61
N ASN A 36 -16.19 6.78 -10.23
CA ASN A 36 -15.58 8.04 -10.65
C ASN A 36 -15.62 9.01 -9.48
N VAL A 37 -14.45 9.33 -8.93
CA VAL A 37 -14.29 10.35 -7.90
C VAL A 37 -13.43 11.44 -8.49
N GLU A 38 -14.00 12.63 -8.62
CA GLU A 38 -13.28 13.83 -9.06
C GLU A 38 -12.55 13.65 -10.41
N GLY A 39 -13.21 12.96 -11.34
CA GLY A 39 -12.70 12.69 -12.69
C GLY A 39 -11.69 11.55 -12.80
N LYS A 40 -11.34 10.88 -11.69
CA LYS A 40 -10.51 9.67 -11.69
C LYS A 40 -11.38 8.44 -11.41
N ARG A 41 -11.15 7.36 -12.15
CA ARG A 41 -11.83 6.08 -11.97
C ARG A 41 -11.00 5.22 -11.01
N ILE A 42 -11.59 4.90 -9.86
CA ILE A 42 -10.98 4.08 -8.82
C ILE A 42 -11.53 2.66 -8.93
N ASP A 43 -10.68 1.64 -8.84
CA ASP A 43 -11.12 0.24 -8.91
C ASP A 43 -12.08 -0.11 -7.76
N LEU A 44 -11.67 0.12 -6.51
CA LEU A 44 -12.51 -0.10 -5.34
C LEU A 44 -12.45 1.05 -4.34
N LEU A 45 -13.61 1.44 -3.83
CA LEU A 45 -13.76 2.33 -2.70
C LEU A 45 -14.39 1.56 -1.54
N LEU A 46 -13.70 1.53 -0.40
CA LEU A 46 -14.13 0.83 0.81
C LEU A 46 -14.12 1.77 2.02
N GLU A 47 -14.67 1.28 3.13
CA GLU A 47 -14.61 1.91 4.45
C GLU A 47 -14.05 0.89 5.45
N ASP A 48 -13.10 1.31 6.28
CA ASP A 48 -12.54 0.47 7.33
C ASP A 48 -13.37 0.49 8.63
N LYS A 49 -12.97 -0.33 9.60
CA LYS A 49 -13.64 -0.42 10.91
C LYS A 49 -13.65 0.89 11.72
N HIS A 50 -12.87 1.89 11.32
CA HIS A 50 -12.80 3.21 11.94
C HIS A 50 -13.58 4.27 11.15
N GLY A 51 -14.29 3.88 10.09
CA GLY A 51 -15.02 4.78 9.21
C GLY A 51 -14.11 5.59 8.27
N GLN A 52 -12.85 5.17 8.08
CA GLN A 52 -11.96 5.82 7.12
C GLN A 52 -12.17 5.24 5.73
N LYS A 53 -12.28 6.12 4.73
CA LYS A 53 -12.33 5.71 3.33
C LYS A 53 -10.99 5.10 2.91
N LEU A 54 -11.05 3.98 2.21
CA LEU A 54 -9.92 3.28 1.62
C LEU A 54 -10.11 3.19 0.11
N ILE A 55 -9.22 3.83 -0.63
CA ILE A 55 -9.12 3.76 -2.09
C ILE A 55 -8.15 2.64 -2.43
N ILE A 56 -8.59 1.69 -3.24
CA ILE A 56 -7.74 0.57 -3.69
C ILE A 56 -7.56 0.63 -5.21
N GLU A 57 -6.31 0.53 -5.64
CA GLU A 57 -5.91 0.21 -7.01
C GLU A 57 -5.42 -1.23 -7.06
N LEU A 58 -5.96 -2.02 -8.00
CA LEU A 58 -5.64 -3.43 -8.17
C LEU A 58 -4.73 -3.65 -9.36
N LYS A 59 -3.83 -4.64 -9.24
CA LYS A 59 -3.02 -5.14 -10.36
C LYS A 59 -2.90 -6.65 -10.29
N ALA A 60 -3.48 -7.35 -11.27
CA ALA A 60 -3.25 -8.78 -11.45
C ALA A 60 -1.86 -8.97 -12.07
N GLY A 61 -0.84 -9.16 -11.24
CA GLY A 61 0.55 -9.32 -11.67
C GLY A 61 1.59 -8.70 -10.75
N THR A 62 2.83 -8.62 -11.24
CA THR A 62 3.91 -7.91 -10.53
C THR A 62 3.79 -6.41 -10.75
N ILE A 63 3.78 -5.65 -9.66
CA ILE A 63 3.75 -4.18 -9.70
C ILE A 63 5.01 -3.65 -10.41
N VAL A 64 4.79 -2.81 -11.41
CA VAL A 64 5.84 -2.15 -12.17
C VAL A 64 5.83 -0.63 -11.93
N ARG A 65 6.81 0.07 -12.48
CA ARG A 65 6.99 1.51 -12.25
C ARG A 65 5.80 2.36 -12.72
N LYS A 66 5.09 1.94 -13.78
CA LYS A 66 3.93 2.67 -14.31
C LYS A 66 2.80 2.76 -13.26
N ASP A 67 2.63 1.71 -12.45
CA ASP A 67 1.57 1.62 -11.43
C ASP A 67 1.84 2.59 -10.28
N ILE A 68 3.11 2.95 -10.05
CA ILE A 68 3.49 3.96 -9.05
C ILE A 68 2.91 5.32 -9.42
N ALA A 69 2.99 5.73 -10.69
CA ALA A 69 2.53 7.04 -11.11
C ALA A 69 1.03 7.20 -10.84
N GLN A 70 0.24 6.18 -11.15
CA GLN A 70 -1.21 6.18 -10.93
C GLN A 70 -1.57 6.27 -9.44
N ILE A 71 -0.89 5.50 -8.58
CA ILE A 71 -1.21 5.53 -7.14
C ILE A 71 -0.73 6.83 -6.46
N MET A 72 0.36 7.43 -6.95
CA MET A 72 0.82 8.76 -6.49
C MET A 72 -0.17 9.86 -6.90
N ASP A 73 -0.73 9.78 -8.10
CA ASP A 73 -1.80 10.67 -8.55
C ASP A 73 -3.00 10.61 -7.59
N TYR A 74 -3.39 9.41 -7.14
CA TYR A 74 -4.49 9.25 -6.18
C TYR A 74 -4.14 9.82 -4.81
N GLU A 75 -2.92 9.58 -4.31
CA GLU A 75 -2.48 10.14 -3.03
C GLU A 75 -2.54 11.67 -3.05
N GLY A 76 -1.95 12.31 -4.05
CA GLY A 76 -1.96 13.77 -4.17
C GLY A 76 -3.36 14.38 -4.39
N TYR A 77 -4.29 13.62 -4.98
CA TYR A 77 -5.64 14.09 -5.25
C TYR A 77 -6.57 13.93 -4.05
N PHE A 78 -6.58 12.74 -3.43
CA PHE A 78 -7.57 12.38 -2.41
C PHE A 78 -7.07 12.66 -1.00
N VAL A 79 -5.78 12.50 -0.72
CA VAL A 79 -5.20 12.84 0.59
C VAL A 79 -4.95 14.34 0.64
N SER A 80 -5.96 15.07 1.11
CA SER A 80 -5.95 16.54 1.08
C SER A 80 -6.24 17.13 2.45
N ARG A 81 -6.13 18.46 2.55
CA ARG A 81 -6.56 19.20 3.76
C ARG A 81 -8.03 18.97 4.12
N TYR A 82 -8.87 18.62 3.15
CA TYR A 82 -10.31 18.49 3.31
C TYR A 82 -10.72 17.08 3.76
N ASP A 83 -9.97 16.06 3.34
CA ASP A 83 -10.13 14.70 3.84
C ASP A 83 -8.75 14.04 4.08
N PRO A 84 -8.04 14.45 5.15
CA PRO A 84 -6.71 13.94 5.45
C PRO A 84 -6.76 12.51 6.03
N THR A 85 -7.94 11.91 6.12
CA THR A 85 -8.14 10.56 6.67
C THR A 85 -8.23 9.49 5.61
N VAL A 86 -8.36 9.85 4.33
CA VAL A 86 -8.39 8.88 3.24
C VAL A 86 -7.11 8.05 3.24
N ARG A 87 -7.29 6.74 3.13
CA ARG A 87 -6.23 5.76 2.94
C ARG A 87 -6.18 5.40 1.47
N VAL A 88 -4.97 5.22 0.93
CA VAL A 88 -4.75 4.75 -0.43
C VAL A 88 -3.93 3.48 -0.35
N MET A 89 -4.37 2.42 -1.03
CA MET A 89 -3.70 1.13 -1.04
C MET A 89 -3.53 0.57 -2.44
N LEU A 90 -2.34 0.04 -2.71
CA LEU A 90 -2.07 -0.75 -3.91
C LEU A 90 -2.09 -2.24 -3.56
N VAL A 91 -2.86 -3.04 -4.30
CA VAL A 91 -2.92 -4.49 -4.08
C VAL A 91 -2.56 -5.23 -5.36
N GLY A 92 -1.59 -6.14 -5.28
CA GLY A 92 -1.18 -6.94 -6.43
C GLY A 92 -0.60 -8.29 -6.05
N TYR A 93 -0.30 -9.11 -7.06
CA TYR A 93 0.25 -10.47 -6.83
C TYR A 93 1.65 -10.44 -6.27
N ARG A 94 2.45 -9.45 -6.72
CA ARG A 94 3.81 -9.23 -6.23
C ARG A 94 4.14 -7.76 -6.16
N VAL A 95 4.62 -7.29 -5.02
CA VAL A 95 5.08 -5.91 -4.81
C VAL A 95 6.59 -5.94 -4.59
N PRO A 96 7.43 -5.55 -5.59
CA PRO A 96 8.88 -5.58 -5.42
C PRO A 96 9.37 -4.75 -4.23
N ARG A 97 10.38 -5.25 -3.49
CA ARG A 97 10.88 -4.60 -2.25
C ARG A 97 11.30 -3.15 -2.41
N ASN A 98 11.83 -2.77 -3.57
CA ASN A 98 12.18 -1.38 -3.85
C ASN A 98 10.93 -0.49 -3.93
N LEU A 99 9.81 -1.01 -4.46
CA LEU A 99 8.55 -0.29 -4.57
C LEU A 99 7.81 -0.24 -3.23
N GLN A 100 7.86 -1.32 -2.43
CA GLN A 100 7.36 -1.30 -1.05
C GLN A 100 7.90 -0.11 -0.26
N ARG A 101 9.22 0.16 -0.37
CA ARG A 101 9.86 1.30 0.29
C ARG A 101 9.37 2.65 -0.22
N VAL A 102 9.08 2.74 -1.52
CA VAL A 102 8.51 3.96 -2.11
C VAL A 102 7.10 4.17 -1.57
N PHE A 103 6.23 3.16 -1.61
CA PHE A 103 4.87 3.27 -1.06
C PHE A 103 4.89 3.62 0.43
N ASP A 104 5.72 2.92 1.20
CA ASP A 104 5.90 3.23 2.61
C ASP A 104 6.29 4.72 2.78
N HIS A 105 7.24 5.24 2.00
CA HIS A 105 7.69 6.65 2.04
C HIS A 105 6.59 7.65 1.74
N HIS A 106 5.65 7.33 0.85
CA HIS A 106 4.52 8.20 0.57
C HIS A 106 3.33 7.94 1.50
N GLY A 107 3.46 7.02 2.46
CA GLY A 107 2.36 6.57 3.32
C GLY A 107 1.23 5.91 2.54
N ILE A 108 1.53 5.40 1.35
CA ILE A 108 0.64 4.58 0.54
C ILE A 108 0.74 3.16 1.09
N GLU A 109 -0.41 2.57 1.40
CA GLU A 109 -0.49 1.21 1.89
C GLU A 109 -0.32 0.23 0.72
N TRP A 110 0.15 -0.98 1.00
CA TRP A 110 0.29 -1.98 -0.05
C TRP A 110 0.05 -3.38 0.49
N LYS A 111 -0.49 -4.25 -0.37
CA LYS A 111 -0.70 -5.67 -0.06
C LYS A 111 -0.25 -6.54 -1.21
N GLU A 112 0.49 -7.58 -0.86
CA GLU A 112 0.84 -8.67 -1.78
C GLU A 112 -0.10 -9.86 -1.54
N ILE A 113 -0.83 -10.27 -2.58
CA ILE A 113 -1.76 -11.41 -2.54
C ILE A 113 -1.51 -12.28 -3.78
N PRO A 114 -0.64 -13.29 -3.70
CA PRO A 114 -0.35 -14.16 -4.83
C PRO A 114 -1.54 -15.08 -5.18
N PRO A 115 -1.66 -15.57 -6.43
CA PRO A 115 -2.77 -16.44 -6.85
C PRO A 115 -2.99 -17.66 -5.95
N ARG A 116 -1.92 -18.34 -5.52
CA ARG A 116 -2.01 -19.48 -4.58
C ARG A 116 -2.70 -19.14 -3.25
N ARG A 117 -2.53 -17.92 -2.76
CA ARG A 117 -3.20 -17.44 -1.54
C ARG A 117 -4.70 -17.22 -1.80
N LEU A 118 -5.05 -16.66 -2.95
CA LEU A 118 -6.46 -16.52 -3.36
C LEU A 118 -7.12 -17.88 -3.53
N GLU A 119 -6.44 -18.83 -4.18
CA GLU A 119 -6.93 -20.20 -4.38
C GLU A 119 -7.22 -20.89 -3.05
N SER A 120 -6.28 -20.84 -2.11
CA SER A 120 -6.45 -21.42 -0.76
C SER A 120 -7.63 -20.78 -0.03
N PHE A 121 -7.72 -19.45 -0.07
CA PHE A 121 -8.80 -18.70 0.57
C PHE A 121 -10.18 -19.00 -0.04
N LEU A 122 -10.29 -19.05 -1.37
CA LEU A 122 -11.55 -19.34 -2.07
C LEU A 122 -12.01 -20.79 -1.83
N ASN A 123 -11.07 -21.74 -1.73
CA ASN A 123 -11.36 -23.11 -1.30
C ASN A 123 -11.95 -23.15 0.12
N GLU A 124 -11.36 -22.43 1.08
CA GLU A 124 -11.88 -22.33 2.45
C GLU A 124 -13.29 -21.72 2.49
N LYS A 125 -13.57 -20.74 1.63
CA LYS A 125 -14.91 -20.15 1.48
C LYS A 125 -15.90 -21.03 0.71
N GLY A 126 -15.42 -22.06 0.02
CA GLY A 126 -16.23 -22.92 -0.85
C GLY A 126 -16.73 -22.23 -2.12
N ASP A 127 -16.08 -21.16 -2.56
CA ASP A 127 -16.51 -20.35 -3.71
C ASP A 127 -15.96 -20.90 -5.04
N LYS A 128 -16.63 -21.93 -5.54
CA LYS A 128 -16.22 -22.64 -6.76
C LYS A 128 -16.27 -21.76 -8.02
N ASP A 129 -17.12 -20.74 -8.03
CA ASP A 129 -17.31 -19.88 -9.19
C ASP A 129 -16.12 -18.96 -9.45
N LEU A 130 -15.53 -18.41 -8.39
CA LEU A 130 -14.31 -17.61 -8.51
C LEU A 130 -13.07 -18.49 -8.54
N LEU A 131 -13.08 -19.62 -7.81
CA LEU A 131 -11.94 -20.54 -7.72
C LEU A 131 -11.48 -21.07 -9.08
N ARG A 132 -12.39 -21.35 -10.02
CA ARG A 132 -12.04 -21.87 -11.35
C ARG A 132 -11.05 -20.96 -12.08
N PHE A 133 -11.22 -19.64 -11.98
CA PHE A 133 -10.37 -18.66 -12.64
C PHE A 133 -8.99 -18.52 -11.97
N VAL A 134 -8.88 -18.86 -10.68
CA VAL A 134 -7.60 -18.83 -9.94
C VAL A 134 -6.81 -20.12 -10.11
N SER A 135 -7.50 -21.26 -10.18
CA SER A 135 -6.86 -22.56 -10.28
C SER A 135 -6.10 -22.72 -11.61
N GLU A 136 -6.65 -22.15 -12.69
CA GLU A 136 -6.01 -22.10 -14.02
C GLU A 136 -4.68 -21.32 -13.95
N GLU A 137 -4.69 -20.12 -13.39
CA GLU A 137 -3.51 -19.27 -13.17
C GLU A 137 -2.43 -19.95 -12.32
N VAL A 138 -2.82 -20.66 -11.26
CA VAL A 138 -1.85 -21.36 -10.39
C VAL A 138 -1.19 -22.52 -11.14
N ALA A 139 -1.94 -23.30 -11.92
CA ALA A 139 -1.39 -24.42 -12.67
C ALA A 139 -0.35 -23.98 -13.73
N GLU A 140 -0.58 -22.84 -14.36
CA GLU A 140 0.35 -22.25 -15.35
C GLU A 140 1.62 -21.70 -14.70
N ASN A 141 1.50 -21.02 -13.56
CA ASN A 141 2.66 -20.54 -12.81
C ASN A 141 3.54 -21.69 -12.32
N ASP A 142 2.96 -22.80 -11.88
CA ASP A 142 3.69 -23.98 -11.41
C ASP A 142 4.47 -24.67 -12.55
N THR A 143 3.89 -24.68 -13.75
CA THR A 143 4.56 -25.23 -14.94
C THR A 143 5.66 -24.31 -15.47
N ALA A 144 5.50 -22.99 -15.37
CA ALA A 144 6.52 -22.02 -15.72
C ALA A 144 7.72 -22.05 -14.74
N GLU A 145 7.46 -22.16 -13.43
CA GLU A 145 8.50 -22.22 -12.39
C GLU A 145 9.39 -23.46 -12.56
N TYR A 146 8.79 -24.64 -12.83
CA TYR A 146 9.51 -25.90 -13.07
C TYR A 146 10.38 -25.89 -14.35
N GLY A 147 10.03 -25.09 -15.36
CA GLY A 147 10.83 -24.90 -16.58
C GLY A 147 12.09 -24.06 -16.36
N SER A 148 12.08 -23.14 -15.39
CA SER A 148 13.18 -22.21 -15.13
C SER A 148 14.33 -22.80 -14.29
N GLU A 149 14.07 -23.89 -13.56
CA GLU A 149 15.08 -24.52 -12.68
C GLU A 149 16.10 -25.41 -13.43
N LYS A 150 15.92 -25.68 -14.74
CA LYS A 150 16.82 -26.56 -15.52
C LYS A 150 17.98 -25.86 -16.24
N GLU A 151 18.06 -24.53 -16.23
CA GLU A 151 19.20 -23.78 -16.79
C GLU A 151 19.97 -23.06 -15.68
N GLY A 152 20.77 -23.81 -14.92
CA GLY A 152 21.53 -23.25 -13.80
C GLY A 152 22.60 -24.16 -13.21
N THR A 153 23.36 -24.90 -14.02
CA THR A 153 24.53 -25.63 -13.51
C THR A 153 25.82 -24.83 -13.71
N ALA A 154 26.37 -24.25 -12.64
CA ALA A 154 27.82 -24.04 -12.48
C ALA A 154 28.24 -23.90 -11.00
N SER A 155 29.21 -24.74 -10.64
CA SER A 155 29.85 -25.12 -9.37
C SER A 155 30.57 -24.04 -8.51
N PRO A 156 31.01 -24.39 -7.28
CA PRO A 156 31.22 -23.47 -6.16
C PRO A 156 32.67 -22.95 -6.05
N LYS A 157 32.84 -21.76 -5.45
CA LYS A 157 34.13 -21.34 -4.90
C LYS A 157 34.04 -21.04 -3.42
N SER A 158 34.83 -21.81 -2.68
CA SER A 158 35.15 -21.67 -1.27
C SER A 158 35.88 -20.36 -0.96
N GLY A 159 35.56 -19.75 0.17
CA GLY A 159 36.32 -18.64 0.75
C GLY A 159 35.75 -18.26 2.10
N SER A 160 36.23 -18.90 3.17
CA SER A 160 35.93 -18.50 4.55
C SER A 160 36.68 -17.22 4.89
N THR A 161 36.03 -16.21 5.49
CA THR A 161 36.62 -15.42 6.60
C THR A 161 35.51 -14.77 7.44
N LYS A 162 35.62 -14.95 8.75
CA LYS A 162 34.79 -14.36 9.83
C LYS A 162 34.77 -12.83 9.75
N THR A 163 33.59 -12.21 9.91
CA THR A 163 33.42 -10.90 10.57
C THR A 163 32.00 -10.78 11.13
N ARG A 164 31.80 -11.22 12.38
CA ARG A 164 30.61 -10.94 13.20
C ARG A 164 30.80 -9.61 13.91
N THR A 165 30.34 -8.48 13.34
CA THR A 165 30.05 -7.26 14.14
C THR A 165 29.30 -6.12 13.44
N THR A 166 29.14 -6.10 12.11
CA THR A 166 28.51 -4.94 11.39
C THR A 166 27.06 -5.16 10.94
N ALA A 167 26.62 -6.42 10.84
CA ALA A 167 25.31 -6.76 10.27
C ALA A 167 24.10 -6.40 11.16
N GLN A 168 24.29 -6.29 12.48
CA GLN A 168 23.20 -5.99 13.44
C GLN A 168 22.87 -4.49 13.47
N SER A 169 23.88 -3.63 13.42
CA SER A 169 23.73 -2.17 13.34
C SER A 169 23.08 -1.73 12.02
N ALA A 170 23.47 -2.34 10.90
CA ALA A 170 22.88 -2.06 9.58
C ALA A 170 21.43 -2.58 9.43
N LYS A 171 21.08 -3.68 10.12
CA LYS A 171 19.69 -4.15 10.21
C LYS A 171 18.84 -3.21 11.06
N ASP A 172 19.34 -2.72 12.19
CA ASP A 172 18.64 -1.75 13.06
C ASP A 172 18.44 -0.39 12.35
N THR A 173 19.45 0.13 11.63
CA THR A 173 19.28 1.36 10.84
C THR A 173 18.35 1.19 9.63
N ARG A 174 18.35 0.02 8.97
CA ARG A 174 17.40 -0.28 7.90
C ARG A 174 15.97 -0.42 8.43
N GLN A 175 15.77 -1.10 9.55
CA GLN A 175 14.45 -1.24 10.19
C GLN A 175 13.92 0.13 10.63
N ARG A 176 14.76 0.97 11.25
CA ARG A 176 14.41 2.35 11.62
C ARG A 176 14.08 3.24 10.42
N ARG A 177 14.71 3.04 9.26
CA ARG A 177 14.39 3.76 8.00
C ARG A 177 13.07 3.31 7.38
N VAL A 178 12.78 2.01 7.39
CA VAL A 178 11.48 1.46 6.94
C VAL A 178 10.35 1.90 7.87
N ASP A 179 10.60 1.95 9.17
CA ASP A 179 9.68 2.52 10.16
C ASP A 179 9.58 4.05 10.07
N PHE A 180 10.50 4.73 9.39
CA PHE A 180 10.45 6.18 9.16
C PHE A 180 9.67 6.53 7.90
N SER A 181 9.79 5.74 6.84
CA SER A 181 9.11 5.99 5.57
C SER A 181 7.59 5.89 5.73
N ARG A 182 7.05 4.84 6.38
CA ARG A 182 5.60 4.74 6.77
C ARG A 182 5.09 5.90 7.62
N LYS A 183 5.98 6.72 8.19
CA LYS A 183 5.61 7.90 8.99
C LYS A 183 5.30 9.11 8.12
N GLU A 184 5.83 9.24 6.90
CA GLU A 184 5.72 10.49 6.15
C GLU A 184 4.28 10.81 5.72
N GLY A 185 3.53 9.88 5.12
CA GLY A 185 2.10 10.13 4.84
C GLY A 185 1.28 10.37 6.11
N LYS A 186 1.53 9.62 7.20
CA LYS A 186 0.87 9.88 8.49
C LYS A 186 1.29 11.23 9.12
N ILE A 187 2.50 11.69 8.88
CA ILE A 187 2.98 13.02 9.28
C ILE A 187 2.30 14.10 8.45
N VAL A 188 2.11 13.89 7.14
CA VAL A 188 1.34 14.81 6.27
C VAL A 188 -0.12 14.90 6.72
N GLN A 189 -0.78 13.77 6.95
CA GLN A 189 -2.15 13.72 7.51
C GLN A 189 -2.21 14.42 8.88
N THR A 190 -1.21 14.22 9.74
CA THR A 190 -1.08 14.92 11.03
C THR A 190 -0.94 16.43 10.82
N ALA A 191 -0.15 16.87 9.86
CA ALA A 191 0.07 18.28 9.57
C ALA A 191 -1.23 18.97 9.10
N TYR A 192 -2.01 18.31 8.23
CA TYR A 192 -3.32 18.80 7.80
C TYR A 192 -4.30 18.93 8.97
N LEU A 193 -4.39 17.90 9.84
CA LEU A 193 -5.28 17.96 11.00
C LEU A 193 -4.84 19.03 12.02
N MET A 194 -3.53 19.21 12.24
CA MET A 194 -3.02 20.31 13.07
C MET A 194 -3.45 21.68 12.52
N ARG A 195 -3.36 21.87 11.20
CA ARG A 195 -3.80 23.13 10.54
C ARG A 195 -5.31 23.36 10.70
N SER A 196 -6.09 22.29 10.68
CA SER A 196 -7.54 22.34 10.92
C SER A 196 -7.92 22.49 12.40
N GLY A 197 -6.95 22.72 13.29
CA GLY A 197 -7.18 23.05 14.70
C GLY A 197 -7.30 21.85 15.65
N TYR A 198 -7.07 20.63 15.17
CA TYR A 198 -7.12 19.43 16.02
C TYR A 198 -5.91 19.34 16.94
N ASP A 199 -6.15 18.96 18.20
CA ASP A 199 -5.08 18.66 19.15
C ASP A 199 -4.49 17.25 18.95
N ALA A 200 -3.39 16.95 19.65
CA ALA A 200 -2.69 15.67 19.48
C ALA A 200 -3.53 14.45 19.88
N ALA A 201 -4.45 14.58 20.85
CA ALA A 201 -5.32 13.49 21.27
C ALA A 201 -6.42 13.24 20.25
N GLN A 202 -7.02 14.31 19.72
CA GLN A 202 -8.02 14.22 18.66
C GLN A 202 -7.42 13.64 17.37
N ILE A 203 -6.19 14.06 17.01
CA ILE A 203 -5.47 13.50 15.85
C ILE A 203 -5.18 12.01 16.04
N ALA A 204 -4.72 11.62 17.24
CA ALA A 204 -4.45 10.22 17.57
C ALA A 204 -5.70 9.35 17.39
N ALA A 205 -6.85 9.81 17.89
CA ALA A 205 -8.12 9.14 17.70
C ALA A 205 -8.51 9.08 16.21
N LYS A 206 -8.43 10.22 15.49
CA LYS A 206 -8.90 10.32 14.10
C LYS A 206 -8.06 9.51 13.11
N LEU A 207 -6.76 9.41 13.32
CA LEU A 207 -5.85 8.60 12.49
C LEU A 207 -5.71 7.15 12.99
N ASN A 208 -6.32 6.81 14.12
CA ASN A 208 -6.11 5.54 14.82
C ASN A 208 -4.62 5.23 15.06
N ILE A 209 -3.89 6.21 15.60
CA ILE A 209 -2.45 6.11 15.88
C ILE A 209 -2.22 6.38 17.37
N PRO A 210 -1.35 5.61 18.06
CA PRO A 210 -1.02 5.87 19.46
C PRO A 210 -0.59 7.33 19.72
N LEU A 211 -1.15 7.93 20.79
CA LEU A 211 -0.92 9.35 21.14
C LEU A 211 0.57 9.71 21.28
N ASN A 212 1.38 8.82 21.85
CA ASN A 212 2.83 9.03 21.95
C ASN A 212 3.49 9.22 20.58
N LYS A 213 3.03 8.48 19.56
CA LYS A 213 3.53 8.57 18.19
C LYS A 213 3.09 9.88 17.52
N ILE A 214 1.83 10.28 17.70
CA ILE A 214 1.35 11.60 17.22
C ILE A 214 2.10 12.74 17.90
N LYS A 215 2.37 12.67 19.20
CA LYS A 215 3.18 13.69 19.91
C LYS A 215 4.57 13.84 19.29
N LEU A 216 5.19 12.75 18.84
CA LEU A 216 6.47 12.80 18.11
C LEU A 216 6.32 13.50 16.75
N TYR A 217 5.25 13.21 15.99
CA TYR A 217 5.00 13.88 14.70
C TYR A 217 4.73 15.37 14.88
N VAL A 218 3.87 15.73 15.82
CA VAL A 218 3.56 17.13 16.17
C VAL A 218 4.85 17.86 16.59
N GLY A 219 5.67 17.23 17.43
CA GLY A 219 6.96 17.78 17.84
C GLY A 219 7.91 17.97 16.67
N PHE A 220 8.02 17.00 15.77
CA PHE A 220 8.79 17.12 14.54
C PHE A 220 8.30 18.29 13.68
N LEU A 221 7.00 18.35 13.39
CA LEU A 221 6.39 19.38 12.53
C LEU A 221 6.57 20.79 13.08
N LYS A 222 6.40 20.99 14.40
CA LYS A 222 6.59 22.30 15.04
C LYS A 222 8.05 22.77 15.03
N ASN A 223 8.99 21.83 15.10
CA ASN A 223 10.42 22.14 15.21
C ASN A 223 11.15 22.10 13.85
N ASN A 224 10.49 21.61 12.79
CA ASN A 224 11.09 21.48 11.47
C ASN A 224 11.10 22.84 10.75
N ARG A 225 12.30 23.29 10.38
CA ARG A 225 12.55 24.56 9.68
C ARG A 225 12.66 24.41 8.17
N HIS A 226 12.43 23.22 7.63
CA HIS A 226 12.50 22.99 6.19
C HIS A 226 11.46 23.89 5.49
N PRO A 227 11.84 24.59 4.40
CA PRO A 227 10.96 25.54 3.72
C PRO A 227 9.58 24.99 3.39
N SER A 228 9.48 23.75 2.90
CA SER A 228 8.20 23.12 2.57
C SER A 228 7.28 22.93 3.77
N VAL A 229 7.82 22.57 4.95
CA VAL A 229 7.02 22.41 6.18
C VAL A 229 6.59 23.78 6.70
N VAL A 230 7.50 24.75 6.67
CA VAL A 230 7.22 26.13 7.09
C VAL A 230 6.16 26.77 6.19
N GLU A 231 6.28 26.62 4.87
CA GLU A 231 5.31 27.11 3.89
C GLU A 231 3.94 26.45 4.07
N PHE A 232 3.92 25.12 4.27
CA PHE A 232 2.70 24.37 4.57
C PHE A 232 1.92 24.94 5.77
N PHE A 233 2.62 25.37 6.83
CA PHE A 233 2.01 26.01 8.00
C PHE A 233 1.73 27.52 7.81
N ARG A 234 2.47 28.22 6.94
CA ARG A 234 2.30 29.66 6.67
C ARG A 234 1.12 30.00 5.76
N GLY A 235 0.65 29.06 4.94
CA GLY A 235 -0.42 29.27 3.95
C GLY A 235 -1.81 29.65 4.48
N SER A 236 -1.93 30.18 5.70
CA SER A 236 -3.16 30.74 6.28
C SER A 236 -3.05 32.24 6.62
N ALA A 237 -1.92 32.90 6.33
CA ALA A 237 -1.77 34.33 6.63
C ALA A 237 -2.25 35.28 5.53
N ASP A 238 -2.48 34.80 4.28
CA ASP A 238 -2.61 35.71 3.11
C ASP A 238 -3.88 35.53 2.25
N SER A 239 -4.92 34.84 2.74
CA SER A 239 -6.23 34.82 2.06
C SER A 239 -7.27 35.74 2.71
N GLY A 240 -6.79 36.84 3.30
CA GLY A 240 -7.62 37.84 3.97
C GLY A 240 -7.21 39.26 3.57
N ARG A 241 -7.38 39.60 2.29
CA ARG A 241 -7.60 40.98 1.82
C ARG A 241 -8.57 40.96 0.64
#